data_AF-A0A6C0DI23-F1
#
_entry.id   AF-A0A6C0DI23-F1
#
_cell.length_a   1.000
_cell.length_b   1.000
_cell.length_c   1.000
_cell.angle_alpha   90.00
_cell.angle_beta   90.00
_cell.angle_gamma   90.00
#
_symmetry.space_group_name_H-M   'P 1'
#
loop_
_entity.id
_entity.type
_entity.pdbx_description
1 polymer ?
#
loop_
_entity_poly.entity_id
_entity_poly.type
_entity_poly.pdbx_seq_one_letter_code
_entity_poly.pdbx_strand_id
1 'polypeptide(L)'
;MSFSGPPPAMAPPSGPFEATLTKIASSPYSLAVAIFLINLGGRFLPMEISKEQEKFLNQPWFRRIIIFVIFFLATRNFVTAAWMALIVILFVGYLFNENSSLCILKGGITGATCKKKGLKETIGLTPEEQAILKSLQDKAAKLGHNPTDDEIPVNTKIEFKKHDQYQKVMRGLWGQ
;
A
#
# COMPACT_ATOMS: atom_id res chain seq x y z
N MET A 1 -36.33 11.02 -12.67
CA MET A 1 -36.45 9.64 -13.19
C MET A 1 -36.70 8.72 -12.00
N SER A 2 -37.95 8.30 -11.79
CA SER A 2 -38.35 7.46 -10.65
C SER A 2 -37.84 6.04 -10.87
N PHE A 3 -36.88 5.60 -10.06
CA PHE A 3 -36.34 4.23 -10.05
C PHE A 3 -37.30 3.26 -9.31
N SER A 4 -38.60 3.45 -9.46
CA SER A 4 -39.66 2.63 -8.88
C SER A 4 -40.18 1.62 -9.89
N GLY A 5 -39.27 0.84 -10.50
CA GLY A 5 -39.68 -0.34 -11.23
C GLY A 5 -40.40 -1.32 -10.27
N PRO A 6 -41.39 -2.09 -10.74
CA PRO A 6 -41.96 -3.16 -9.95
C PRO A 6 -40.83 -4.03 -9.37
N PRO A 7 -40.88 -4.41 -8.09
CA PRO A 7 -39.89 -5.36 -7.56
C PRO A 7 -39.87 -6.58 -8.48
N PRO A 8 -38.68 -7.11 -8.83
CA PRO A 8 -38.58 -8.28 -9.71
C PRO A 8 -39.51 -9.35 -9.17
N ALA A 9 -40.52 -9.71 -9.95
CA ALA A 9 -41.50 -10.71 -9.58
C ALA A 9 -40.74 -12.02 -9.39
N MET A 10 -40.46 -12.36 -8.14
CA MET A 10 -39.85 -13.62 -7.77
C MET A 10 -40.77 -14.70 -8.33
N ALA A 11 -40.23 -15.54 -9.22
CA ALA A 11 -41.02 -16.57 -9.89
C ALA A 11 -41.78 -17.38 -8.82
N PRO A 12 -43.10 -17.60 -8.98
CA PRO A 12 -43.87 -18.33 -7.99
C PRO A 12 -43.22 -19.71 -7.77
N PRO A 13 -43.14 -20.19 -6.51
CA PRO A 13 -42.45 -21.42 -6.19
C PRO A 13 -43.03 -22.58 -7.00
N SER A 14 -42.19 -23.27 -7.75
CA SER A 14 -42.58 -24.33 -8.69
C SER A 14 -42.99 -25.64 -8.00
N GLY A 15 -42.85 -25.73 -6.67
CA GLY A 15 -43.24 -26.91 -5.88
C GLY A 15 -43.39 -26.65 -4.37
N PRO A 16 -43.90 -27.64 -3.61
CA PRO A 16 -44.19 -27.50 -2.17
C PRO A 16 -42.92 -27.27 -1.33
N PHE A 17 -41.78 -27.80 -1.77
CA PHE A 17 -40.48 -27.57 -1.14
C PHE A 17 -40.03 -26.11 -1.28
N GLU A 18 -40.02 -25.59 -2.51
CA GLU A 18 -39.68 -24.19 -2.81
C GLU A 18 -40.61 -23.21 -2.09
N ALA A 19 -41.89 -23.54 -1.97
CA ALA A 19 -42.86 -22.74 -1.23
C ALA A 19 -42.54 -22.70 0.28
N THR A 20 -42.10 -23.82 0.85
CA THR A 20 -41.69 -23.90 2.26
C THR A 20 -40.40 -23.13 2.50
N LEU A 21 -39.40 -23.27 1.62
CA LEU A 21 -38.15 -22.51 1.69
C LEU A 21 -38.39 -21.01 1.58
N THR A 22 -39.25 -20.58 0.65
CA THR A 22 -39.60 -19.16 0.48
C THR A 22 -40.29 -18.61 1.72
N LYS A 23 -41.18 -19.38 2.37
CA LYS A 23 -41.82 -18.99 3.64
C LYS A 23 -40.82 -18.87 4.78
N ILE A 24 -39.86 -19.78 4.88
CA ILE A 24 -38.82 -19.72 5.91
C ILE A 24 -37.92 -18.51 5.67
N ALA A 25 -37.42 -18.34 4.44
CA ALA A 25 -36.49 -17.27 4.09
C ALA A 25 -37.10 -15.85 4.17
N SER A 26 -38.41 -15.71 3.98
CA SER A 26 -39.12 -14.43 4.09
C SER A 26 -39.55 -14.07 5.52
N SER A 27 -39.46 -15.01 6.47
CA SER A 27 -39.84 -14.73 7.85
C SER A 27 -38.86 -13.73 8.51
N PRO A 28 -39.34 -12.75 9.31
CA PRO A 28 -38.46 -11.77 9.96
C PRO A 28 -37.49 -12.42 10.95
N TYR A 29 -37.88 -13.56 11.54
CA TYR A 29 -37.03 -14.32 12.46
C TYR A 29 -35.84 -14.97 11.76
N SER A 30 -36.03 -15.54 10.56
CA SER A 30 -34.91 -16.13 9.81
C SER A 30 -33.92 -15.06 9.34
N LEU A 31 -34.41 -13.88 8.96
CA LEU A 31 -33.56 -12.74 8.61
C LEU A 31 -32.75 -12.25 9.82
N ALA A 32 -33.38 -12.15 10.99
CA ALA A 32 -32.70 -11.77 12.22
C ALA A 32 -31.61 -12.78 12.61
N VAL A 33 -31.91 -14.08 12.53
CA VAL A 33 -30.94 -15.15 12.77
C VAL A 33 -29.81 -15.12 11.74
N ALA A 34 -30.11 -14.90 10.45
CA ALA A 34 -29.09 -14.81 9.40
C ALA A 34 -28.12 -13.64 9.64
N ILE A 35 -28.64 -12.46 9.99
CA ILE A 35 -27.79 -11.29 10.32
C ILE A 35 -26.93 -11.56 11.55
N PHE A 36 -27.50 -12.18 12.59
CA PHE A 36 -26.75 -12.59 13.77
C PHE A 36 -25.62 -13.57 13.42
N LEU A 37 -25.93 -14.60 12.63
CA LEU A 37 -24.95 -15.59 12.18
C LEU A 37 -23.86 -14.99 11.28
N ILE A 38 -24.17 -13.99 10.44
CA ILE A 38 -23.16 -13.29 9.64
C ILE A 38 -22.18 -12.53 10.54
N ASN A 39 -22.70 -11.82 11.55
CA ASN A 39 -21.85 -11.08 12.50
C ASN A 39 -20.97 -12.03 13.33
N LEU A 40 -21.51 -13.18 13.75
CA LEU A 40 -20.75 -14.20 14.45
C LEU A 40 -19.72 -14.85 13.53
N GLY A 41 -20.16 -15.33 12.37
CA GLY A 41 -19.34 -15.99 11.36
C GLY A 41 -18.18 -15.13 10.87
N GLY A 42 -18.36 -13.81 10.75
CA GLY A 42 -17.28 -12.88 10.39
C GLY A 42 -16.04 -12.97 11.29
N ARG A 43 -16.20 -13.33 12.58
CA ARG A 43 -15.08 -13.51 13.52
C ARG A 43 -14.45 -14.90 13.45
N PHE A 44 -15.23 -15.94 13.12
CA PHE A 44 -14.77 -17.33 13.10
C PHE A 44 -14.24 -17.78 11.74
N LEU A 45 -14.69 -17.16 10.64
CA LEU A 45 -14.24 -17.45 9.29
C LEU A 45 -12.72 -17.37 9.12
N PRO A 46 -11.98 -16.39 9.68
CA PRO A 46 -10.53 -16.36 9.55
C PRO A 46 -9.79 -17.51 10.26
N MET A 47 -10.42 -18.17 11.25
CA MET A 47 -9.77 -19.25 12.03
C MET A 47 -9.76 -20.59 11.29
N GLU A 48 -10.64 -20.79 10.31
CA GLU A 48 -10.71 -22.02 9.50
C GLU A 48 -9.88 -21.93 8.21
N ILE A 49 -9.25 -20.79 7.96
CA ILE A 49 -8.48 -20.53 6.74
C ILE A 49 -7.06 -21.09 6.90
N SER A 50 -6.58 -21.80 5.89
CA SER A 50 -5.21 -22.31 5.89
C SER A 50 -4.18 -21.18 5.78
N LYS A 51 -2.95 -21.40 6.27
CA LYS A 51 -1.89 -20.38 6.31
C LYS A 51 -1.59 -19.76 4.93
N GLU A 52 -1.66 -20.55 3.86
CA GLU A 52 -1.44 -20.07 2.49
C GLU A 52 -2.60 -19.20 1.98
N GLN A 53 -3.84 -19.57 2.34
CA GLN A 53 -5.01 -18.75 2.02
C GLN A 53 -4.99 -17.43 2.80
N GLU A 54 -4.59 -17.45 4.07
CA GLU A 54 -4.44 -16.22 4.87
C GLU A 54 -3.44 -15.26 4.20
N LYS A 55 -2.29 -15.78 3.74
CA LYS A 55 -1.27 -14.99 3.02
C LYS A 55 -1.80 -14.37 1.74
N PHE A 56 -2.67 -15.07 1.01
CA PHE A 56 -3.34 -14.54 -0.18
C PHE A 56 -4.37 -13.47 0.17
N LEU A 57 -5.22 -13.71 1.17
CA LEU A 57 -6.26 -12.78 1.61
C LEU A 57 -5.69 -11.50 2.25
N ASN A 58 -4.52 -11.60 2.89
CA ASN A 58 -3.81 -10.45 3.46
C ASN A 58 -3.08 -9.60 2.42
N GLN A 59 -3.06 -9.99 1.15
CA GLN A 59 -2.47 -9.15 0.12
C GLN A 59 -3.24 -7.82 -0.03
N PRO A 60 -2.54 -6.67 -0.09
CA PRO A 60 -3.19 -5.36 -0.13
C PRO A 60 -4.03 -5.14 -1.40
N TRP A 61 -3.66 -5.77 -2.53
CA TRP A 61 -4.46 -5.73 -3.75
C TRP A 61 -5.77 -6.53 -3.60
N PHE A 62 -5.72 -7.71 -2.96
CA PHE A 62 -6.88 -8.55 -2.75
C PHE A 62 -7.90 -7.85 -1.84
N ARG A 63 -7.42 -7.23 -0.75
CA ARG A 63 -8.27 -6.44 0.15
C ARG A 63 -9.01 -5.31 -0.57
N ARG A 64 -8.35 -4.64 -1.54
CA ARG A 64 -8.99 -3.60 -2.37
C ARG A 64 -10.06 -4.17 -3.29
N ILE A 65 -9.85 -5.37 -3.84
CA ILE A 65 -10.86 -6.08 -4.64
C ILE A 65 -12.08 -6.44 -3.79
N ILE A 66 -11.90 -6.93 -2.56
CA ILE A 66 -13.03 -7.22 -1.65
C ILE A 66 -13.89 -5.96 -1.45
N ILE A 67 -13.27 -4.82 -1.17
CA ILE A 67 -13.99 -3.55 -0.97
C ILE A 67 -14.81 -3.20 -2.22
N PHE A 68 -14.22 -3.35 -3.41
CA PHE A 68 -14.94 -3.16 -4.67
C PHE A 68 -16.12 -4.14 -4.82
N VAL A 69 -15.93 -5.42 -4.53
CA VAL A 69 -16.99 -6.45 -4.62
C VAL A 69 -18.15 -6.12 -3.68
N ILE A 70 -17.87 -5.64 -2.47
CA ILE A 70 -18.92 -5.21 -1.52
C ILE A 70 -19.75 -4.07 -2.11
N PHE A 71 -19.10 -3.04 -2.67
CA PHE A 71 -19.82 -1.94 -3.33
C PHE A 71 -20.57 -2.39 -4.58
N PHE A 72 -20.01 -3.33 -5.34
CA PHE A 72 -20.67 -3.89 -6.51
C PHE A 72 -21.92 -4.69 -6.15
N LEU A 73 -21.87 -5.51 -5.09
CA LEU A 73 -23.04 -6.22 -4.57
C LEU A 73 -24.12 -5.27 -4.08
N ALA A 74 -23.74 -4.16 -3.43
CA ALA A 74 -24.67 -3.17 -2.91
C ALA A 74 -25.34 -2.33 -4.01
N THR A 75 -24.57 -1.89 -5.01
CA THR A 75 -25.07 -0.96 -6.04
C THR A 75 -25.58 -1.64 -7.30
N ARG A 76 -25.18 -2.89 -7.57
CA ARG A 76 -25.47 -3.63 -8.81
C ARG A 76 -25.06 -2.89 -10.11
N ASN A 77 -24.20 -1.87 -10.01
CA ASN A 77 -23.71 -1.08 -11.14
C ASN A 77 -22.18 -0.99 -11.07
N PHE A 78 -21.51 -1.48 -12.12
CA PHE A 78 -20.06 -1.55 -12.17
C PHE A 78 -19.38 -0.18 -12.07
N VAL A 79 -19.89 0.83 -12.80
CA VAL A 79 -19.29 2.17 -12.85
C VAL A 79 -19.44 2.86 -11.51
N THR A 80 -20.63 2.82 -10.91
CA THR A 80 -20.89 3.41 -9.59
C THR A 80 -20.06 2.73 -8.51
N ALA A 81 -19.98 1.40 -8.53
CA ALA A 81 -19.16 0.64 -7.58
C ALA A 81 -17.67 0.98 -7.68
N ALA A 82 -17.15 1.17 -8.90
CA ALA A 82 -15.75 1.52 -9.11
C ALA A 82 -15.41 2.89 -8.51
N TRP A 83 -16.25 3.90 -8.74
CA TRP A 83 -16.07 5.23 -8.16
C TRP A 83 -16.15 5.21 -6.63
N MET A 84 -17.14 4.54 -6.06
CA MET A 84 -17.30 4.43 -4.61
C MET A 84 -16.11 3.71 -3.96
N ALA A 85 -15.65 2.60 -4.56
CA ALA A 85 -14.49 1.87 -4.09
C ALA A 85 -13.21 2.73 -4.18
N LEU A 86 -13.02 3.47 -5.27
CA LEU A 86 -11.85 4.34 -5.46
C LEU A 86 -11.82 5.44 -4.38
N ILE A 87 -12.94 6.12 -4.15
CA ILE A 87 -13.05 7.15 -3.11
C ILE A 87 -12.71 6.53 -1.75
N VAL A 88 -13.31 5.41 -1.38
CA VAL A 88 -13.08 4.78 -0.06
C VAL A 88 -11.64 4.32 0.10
N ILE A 89 -11.04 3.70 -0.93
CA ILE A 89 -9.64 3.29 -0.92
C ILE A 89 -8.72 4.51 -0.78
N LEU A 90 -9.04 5.63 -1.43
CA LEU A 90 -8.27 6.87 -1.33
C LEU A 90 -8.37 7.47 0.08
N PHE A 91 -9.58 7.58 0.62
CA PHE A 91 -9.81 8.14 1.95
C PHE A 91 -9.19 7.28 3.05
N VAL A 92 -9.53 5.99 3.11
CA VAL A 92 -9.07 5.09 4.18
C VAL A 92 -7.62 4.65 3.98
N GLY A 93 -7.23 4.36 2.74
CA GLY A 93 -5.91 3.83 2.41
C GLY A 93 -4.80 4.88 2.34
N TYR A 94 -5.12 6.14 2.09
CA TYR A 94 -4.12 7.21 1.91
C TYR A 94 -4.39 8.43 2.79
N LEU A 95 -5.60 8.98 2.78
CA LEU A 95 -5.93 10.24 3.43
C LEU A 95 -5.99 10.15 4.97
N PHE A 96 -6.52 9.04 5.47
CA PHE A 96 -6.61 8.70 6.90
C PHE A 96 -5.57 7.66 7.33
N ASN A 97 -4.69 7.25 6.42
CA ASN A 97 -3.64 6.29 6.74
C ASN A 97 -2.39 7.04 7.24
N GLU A 98 -2.04 6.84 8.50
CA GLU A 98 -0.90 7.47 9.17
C GLU A 98 0.46 7.09 8.56
N ASN A 99 0.52 5.97 7.84
CA ASN A 99 1.71 5.51 7.11
C ASN A 99 1.83 6.09 5.69
N SER A 100 0.81 6.82 5.22
CA SER A 100 0.82 7.42 3.88
C SER A 100 1.33 8.86 3.91
N SER A 101 2.04 9.25 2.86
CA SER A 101 2.58 10.62 2.68
C SER A 101 1.48 11.69 2.57
N LEU A 102 0.26 11.28 2.23
CA LEU A 102 -0.92 12.14 1.99
C LEU A 102 -1.87 12.22 3.21
N CYS A 103 -1.40 11.84 4.40
CA CYS A 103 -2.18 11.88 5.63
C CYS A 103 -2.68 13.31 5.94
N ILE A 104 -4.00 13.51 5.94
CA ILE A 104 -4.69 14.80 6.20
C ILE A 104 -4.99 15.01 7.69
N LEU A 105 -4.83 13.98 8.54
CA LEU A 105 -5.06 14.02 10.00
C LEU A 105 -4.05 14.91 10.79
N LYS A 106 -3.48 15.91 10.13
CA LYS A 106 -2.37 16.75 10.58
C LYS A 106 -2.76 17.88 11.54
N GLY A 107 -3.94 17.87 12.15
CA GLY A 107 -4.39 19.01 12.95
C GLY A 107 -5.58 18.83 13.87
N GLY A 108 -5.96 17.60 14.23
CA GLY A 108 -7.25 17.38 14.93
C GLY A 108 -7.21 16.66 16.27
N ILE A 109 -6.17 15.89 16.59
CA ILE A 109 -6.11 15.10 17.82
C ILE A 109 -4.67 15.13 18.34
N THR A 110 -4.50 15.57 19.59
CA THR A 110 -3.26 15.52 20.36
C THR A 110 -2.73 14.08 20.36
N GLY A 111 -1.84 13.75 19.42
CA GLY A 111 -1.22 12.41 19.29
C GLY A 111 -1.11 11.86 17.86
N ALA A 112 -1.80 12.41 16.87
CA ALA A 112 -1.73 11.90 15.49
C ALA A 112 -0.50 12.43 14.73
N THR A 113 0.65 11.79 14.88
CA THR A 113 1.84 12.02 14.03
C THR A 113 1.76 11.17 12.77
N CYS A 114 1.27 11.73 11.67
CA CYS A 114 1.49 11.14 10.35
C CYS A 114 3.01 10.94 10.18
N LYS A 115 3.45 9.73 9.82
CA LYS A 115 4.87 9.42 9.61
C LYS A 115 5.32 10.23 8.40
N LYS A 116 5.78 11.47 8.61
CA LYS A 116 6.56 12.17 7.59
C LYS A 116 7.76 11.27 7.36
N LYS A 117 7.77 10.58 6.23
CA LYS A 117 9.00 10.19 5.54
C LYS A 117 9.74 11.49 5.26
N GLY A 118 10.33 12.05 6.30
CA GLY A 118 11.19 13.20 6.20
C GLY A 118 12.34 12.78 5.31
N LEU A 119 12.87 13.74 4.58
CA LEU A 119 14.13 13.73 3.85
C LEU A 119 15.26 12.87 4.51
N LYS A 120 15.19 12.62 5.81
CA LYS A 120 16.06 11.73 6.59
C LYS A 120 15.93 10.22 6.27
N GLU A 121 14.76 9.70 5.86
CA GLU A 121 14.58 8.28 5.50
C GLU A 121 14.97 7.98 4.04
N THR A 122 15.00 9.00 3.16
CA THR A 122 15.62 8.91 1.83
C THR A 122 17.15 9.06 1.88
N ILE A 123 17.70 9.56 2.99
CA ILE A 123 19.14 9.64 3.28
C ILE A 123 19.58 8.50 4.23
N GLY A 124 18.62 7.81 4.84
CA GLY A 124 18.86 6.63 5.65
C GLY A 124 19.10 5.44 4.72
N LEU A 125 20.36 5.00 4.64
CA LEU A 125 20.76 3.83 3.86
C LEU A 125 19.82 2.65 4.16
N THR A 126 19.30 2.06 3.09
CA THR A 126 18.59 0.79 3.18
C THR A 126 19.49 -0.26 3.85
N PRO A 127 18.93 -1.26 4.54
CA PRO A 127 19.74 -2.27 5.24
C PRO A 127 20.74 -2.99 4.31
N GLU A 128 20.45 -3.05 3.01
CA GLU A 128 21.36 -3.57 1.99
C GLU A 128 22.55 -2.64 1.72
N GLU A 129 22.31 -1.34 1.56
CA GLU A 129 23.38 -0.36 1.32
C GLU A 129 24.32 -0.21 2.54
N GLN A 130 23.81 -0.39 3.76
CA GLN A 130 24.65 -0.44 4.97
C GLN A 130 25.58 -1.67 5.00
N ALA A 131 25.10 -2.82 4.55
CA ALA A 131 25.91 -4.03 4.44
C ALA A 131 27.01 -3.87 3.39
N ILE A 132 26.70 -3.22 2.25
CA ILE A 132 27.68 -2.92 1.21
C ILE A 132 28.75 -1.95 1.75
N LEU A 133 28.36 -0.86 2.42
CA LEU A 133 29.31 0.08 3.02
C LEU A 133 30.22 -0.59 4.06
N LYS A 134 29.67 -1.46 4.89
CA LYS A 134 30.46 -2.25 5.85
C LYS A 134 31.45 -3.16 5.14
N SER A 135 31.03 -3.84 4.07
CA SER A 135 31.92 -4.70 3.28
C SER A 135 33.04 -3.91 2.58
N LEU A 136 32.77 -2.67 2.15
CA LEU A 136 33.75 -1.77 1.54
C LEU A 136 34.72 -1.20 2.59
N GLN A 137 34.23 -0.84 3.77
CA GLN A 137 35.08 -0.42 4.89
C GLN A 137 35.96 -1.56 5.39
N ASP A 138 35.44 -2.79 5.49
CA ASP A 138 36.24 -3.97 5.86
C ASP A 138 37.31 -4.29 4.81
N LYS A 139 36.99 -4.10 3.51
CA LYS A 139 37.98 -4.22 2.42
C LYS A 139 39.04 -3.12 2.48
N ALA A 140 38.64 -1.87 2.73
CA ALA A 140 39.57 -0.75 2.86
C ALA A 140 40.47 -0.88 4.10
N ALA A 141 39.94 -1.36 5.23
CA ALA A 141 40.70 -1.64 6.44
C ALA A 141 41.68 -2.80 6.24
N LYS A 142 41.30 -3.83 5.49
CA LYS A 142 42.21 -4.93 5.10
C LYS A 142 43.34 -4.48 4.17
N LEU A 143 43.15 -3.42 3.40
CA LEU A 143 44.19 -2.80 2.58
C LEU A 143 45.03 -1.76 3.35
N GLY A 144 44.70 -1.51 4.63
CA GLY A 144 45.35 -0.54 5.50
C GLY A 144 46.61 -1.02 6.22
N HIS A 145 47.15 -2.20 5.93
CA HIS A 145 48.42 -2.65 6.50
C HIS A 145 49.18 -3.67 5.62
N ASN A 146 50.08 -3.18 4.77
CA ASN A 146 51.52 -3.49 4.85
C ASN A 146 52.31 -2.55 3.91
N PRO A 147 53.30 -1.79 4.42
CA PRO A 147 54.32 -1.19 3.56
C PRO A 147 55.28 -2.31 3.11
N THR A 148 55.73 -2.30 1.85
CA THR A 148 56.59 -3.34 1.20
C THR A 148 55.83 -4.65 0.93
N ASP A 149 55.64 -5.17 -0.28
CA ASP A 149 56.33 -5.08 -1.56
C ASP A 149 55.29 -5.21 -2.70
N ASP A 150 55.49 -4.47 -3.79
CA ASP A 150 55.20 -4.87 -5.17
C ASP A 150 55.41 -3.63 -6.06
N GLU A 151 56.66 -3.45 -6.51
CA GLU A 151 56.96 -2.53 -7.61
C GLU A 151 56.30 -3.06 -8.89
N ILE A 152 55.26 -2.35 -9.35
CA ILE A 152 54.84 -2.39 -10.75
C ILE A 152 54.89 -0.94 -11.26
N PRO A 153 55.74 -0.61 -12.26
CA PRO A 153 55.93 0.77 -12.68
C PRO A 153 54.74 1.22 -13.54
N VAL A 154 53.75 1.86 -12.93
CA VAL A 154 52.72 2.59 -13.67
C VAL A 154 53.13 4.05 -13.75
N ASN A 155 53.55 4.43 -14.96
CA ASN A 155 53.93 5.76 -15.39
C ASN A 155 52.96 6.83 -14.84
N THR A 156 53.43 7.62 -13.88
CA THR A 156 52.68 8.75 -13.34
C THR A 156 52.75 9.89 -14.35
N LYS A 157 51.86 9.86 -15.34
CA LYS A 157 51.51 11.05 -16.11
C LYS A 157 50.03 11.06 -16.43
N ILE A 158 49.22 11.30 -15.39
CA ILE A 158 47.91 11.90 -15.59
C ILE A 158 47.98 13.28 -14.94
N GLU A 159 48.39 14.27 -15.74
CA GLU A 159 48.24 15.68 -15.42
C GLU A 159 46.76 15.94 -15.11
N PHE A 160 46.47 16.32 -13.87
CA PHE A 160 45.18 16.88 -13.52
C PHE A 160 45.12 18.31 -14.09
N LYS A 161 44.69 18.44 -15.36
CA LYS A 161 44.50 19.72 -16.03
C LYS A 161 43.37 20.48 -15.33
N LYS A 162 43.74 21.33 -14.36
CA LYS A 162 42.82 22.24 -13.66
C LYS A 162 42.18 23.17 -14.70
N HIS A 163 40.90 22.96 -14.98
CA HIS A 163 40.17 23.73 -15.99
C HIS A 163 39.95 25.18 -15.48
N ASP A 164 40.88 26.07 -15.81
CA ASP A 164 40.94 27.50 -15.45
C ASP A 164 39.80 28.36 -16.07
N GLN A 165 38.93 27.72 -16.85
CA GLN A 165 37.79 28.36 -17.52
C GLN A 165 36.81 29.00 -16.54
N TYR A 166 36.40 28.29 -15.48
CA TYR A 166 35.38 28.79 -14.53
C TYR A 166 35.88 29.98 -13.69
N GLN A 167 37.18 30.04 -13.38
CA GLN A 167 37.78 31.13 -12.60
C GLN A 167 37.84 32.45 -13.39
N LYS A 168 37.88 32.39 -14.72
CA LYS A 168 37.80 33.59 -15.59
C LYS A 168 36.38 34.09 -15.75
N VAL A 169 35.39 33.20 -15.89
CA VAL A 169 33.97 33.61 -15.99
C VAL A 169 33.49 34.22 -14.68
N MET A 170 33.89 33.66 -13.54
CA MET A 170 33.52 34.18 -12.20
C MET A 170 34.13 35.54 -11.88
N ARG A 171 35.31 35.87 -12.43
CA ARG A 171 35.89 37.22 -12.31
C ARG A 171 35.23 38.24 -13.23
N GLY A 172 34.70 37.83 -14.38
CA GLY A 172 33.93 38.70 -15.28
C GLY A 172 32.54 39.06 -14.76
N LEU A 173 31.91 38.18 -13.97
CA LEU A 173 30.58 38.43 -13.39
C LEU A 173 30.55 39.33 -12.15
N TRP A 174 31.69 39.47 -11.45
CA TRP A 174 31.82 40.28 -10.24
C TRP A 174 32.78 41.48 -10.41
N GLY A 175 33.17 41.76 -11.67
CA GLY A 175 34.12 42.80 -12.04
C GLY A 175 33.52 43.84 -12.99
N GLN A 176 32.40 44.45 -12.60
CA GLN A 176 31.96 45.79 -13.02
C GLN A 176 31.30 46.49 -11.84
#